data_AF-U6RTI7-F1
#
_entry.id   AF-U6RTI7-F1
#
_cell.length_a   1.000
_cell.length_b   1.000
_cell.length_c   1.000
_cell.angle_alpha   90.00
_cell.angle_beta   90.00
_cell.angle_gamma   90.00
#
_symmetry.space_group_name_H-M   'P 1'
#
loop_
_entity.id
_entity.type
_entity.pdbx_description
1 polymer ?
#
loop_
_entity_poly.entity_id
_entity_poly.type
_entity_poly.pdbx_seq_one_letter_code
_entity_poly.pdbx_strand_id
1 'polypeptide(L)'
;MKKINYILIAAVSALCACSDMNSLHDKYLADGETIYLARFDSVKIYPGKERVKVLYWLSDPKVATTTAMWNMDRESGEYEVHKTTPNNPGSFIITGLDEGSYSFNFYNNNAEHDLRSIK
;
A
#
# COMPACT_ATOMS: atom_id res chain seq x y z
N MET A 1 48.96 -2.88 -44.98
CA MET A 1 47.50 -3.05 -45.20
C MET A 1 46.85 -3.98 -44.17
N LYS A 2 47.31 -5.22 -43.97
CA LYS A 2 46.71 -6.16 -42.98
C LYS A 2 46.62 -5.63 -41.54
N LYS A 3 47.67 -4.94 -41.04
CA LYS A 3 47.70 -4.35 -39.68
C LYS A 3 46.67 -3.23 -39.47
N ILE A 4 46.41 -2.43 -40.50
CA ILE A 4 45.38 -1.37 -40.48
C ILE A 4 43.97 -1.98 -40.46
N ASN A 5 43.75 -3.08 -41.17
CA ASN A 5 42.48 -3.82 -41.11
C ASN A 5 42.19 -4.38 -39.70
N TYR A 6 43.20 -4.89 -38.98
CA TYR A 6 43.00 -5.38 -37.61
C TYR A 6 42.64 -4.26 -36.63
N ILE A 7 43.24 -3.07 -36.79
CA ILE A 7 42.90 -1.90 -35.98
C ILE A 7 41.47 -1.42 -36.26
N LEU A 8 41.06 -1.45 -37.54
CA LEU A 8 39.70 -1.06 -37.93
C LEU A 8 38.64 -2.02 -37.39
N ILE A 9 38.91 -3.32 -37.43
CA ILE A 9 38.01 -4.36 -36.87
C ILE A 9 37.90 -4.21 -35.34
N ALA A 10 39.01 -3.94 -34.65
CA ALA A 10 39.00 -3.70 -33.21
C ALA A 10 38.18 -2.44 -32.85
N ALA A 11 38.31 -1.35 -33.61
CA ALA A 11 37.55 -0.12 -33.40
C ALA A 11 36.03 -0.33 -33.58
N VAL A 12 35.60 -1.10 -34.59
CA VAL A 12 34.18 -1.43 -34.79
C VAL A 12 33.64 -2.29 -33.66
N SER A 13 34.42 -3.26 -33.16
CA SER A 13 34.00 -4.12 -32.03
C SER A 13 33.82 -3.34 -30.72
N ALA A 14 34.60 -2.29 -30.50
CA ALA A 14 34.48 -1.43 -29.32
C ALA A 14 33.21 -0.56 -29.33
N LEU A 15 32.69 -0.21 -30.53
CA LEU A 15 31.44 0.55 -30.67
C LEU A 15 30.19 -0.32 -30.42
N CYS A 16 30.25 -1.63 -30.67
CA CYS A 16 29.16 -2.57 -30.40
C CYS A 16 28.99 -2.94 -28.91
N ALA A 17 29.95 -2.58 -28.05
CA ALA A 17 29.90 -2.86 -26.61
C ALA A 17 29.18 -1.77 -25.79
N CYS A 18 28.76 -0.67 -26.42
CA CYS A 18 28.03 0.41 -25.76
C CYS A 18 26.53 0.05 -25.69
N SER A 19 26.16 -0.85 -24.79
CA SER A 19 24.75 -1.03 -24.42
C SER A 19 24.29 0.14 -23.56
N ASP A 20 23.02 0.54 -23.69
CA ASP A 20 22.45 1.61 -22.88
C ASP A 20 22.57 1.26 -21.39
N MET A 21 23.34 2.08 -20.64
CA MET A 21 23.72 1.83 -19.25
C MET A 21 22.49 1.69 -18.34
N ASN A 22 21.37 2.32 -18.73
CA ASN A 22 20.12 2.33 -17.97
C ASN A 22 19.16 1.20 -18.32
N SER A 23 19.42 0.41 -19.36
CA SER A 23 18.50 -0.65 -19.83
C SER A 23 18.11 -1.67 -18.74
N LEU A 24 18.98 -1.90 -17.75
CA LEU A 24 18.70 -2.77 -16.59
C LEU A 24 17.85 -2.10 -15.51
N HIS A 25 17.90 -0.78 -15.42
CA HIS A 25 17.19 0.04 -14.44
C HIS A 25 15.82 0.47 -14.93
N ASP A 26 15.66 0.72 -16.24
CA ASP A 26 14.42 1.20 -16.85
C ASP A 26 13.23 0.28 -16.56
N LYS A 27 13.45 -1.04 -16.53
CA LYS A 27 12.39 -2.02 -16.19
C LYS A 27 11.86 -1.88 -14.75
N TYR A 28 12.64 -1.29 -13.84
CA TYR A 28 12.23 -1.05 -12.46
C TYR A 28 11.73 0.38 -12.23
N LEU A 29 12.06 1.31 -13.14
CA LEU A 29 11.57 2.69 -13.11
C LEU A 29 10.26 2.89 -13.89
N ALA A 30 9.92 1.95 -14.79
CA ALA A 30 8.75 2.06 -15.66
C ALA A 30 7.43 2.25 -14.90
N ASP A 31 7.28 1.58 -13.75
CA ASP A 31 6.05 1.63 -12.94
C ASP A 31 6.01 2.83 -11.97
N GLY A 32 7.09 3.61 -11.87
CA GLY A 32 7.19 4.76 -10.97
C GLY A 32 7.16 4.40 -9.47
N GLU A 33 6.93 5.40 -8.63
CA GLU A 33 6.82 5.24 -7.18
C GLU A 33 5.39 4.85 -6.76
N THR A 34 5.24 3.82 -5.94
CA THR A 34 3.95 3.50 -5.31
C THR A 34 3.78 4.27 -4.01
N ILE A 35 2.77 5.13 -3.95
CA ILE A 35 2.44 5.90 -2.74
C ILE A 35 1.47 5.09 -1.89
N TYR A 36 1.83 4.84 -0.63
CA TYR A 36 0.97 4.13 0.32
C TYR A 36 0.35 5.10 1.33
N LEU A 37 -0.90 4.85 1.68
CA LEU A 37 -1.58 5.56 2.76
C LEU A 37 -1.10 5.08 4.13
N ALA A 38 -1.15 5.96 5.11
CA ALA A 38 -0.81 5.58 6.48
C ALA A 38 -1.83 4.56 7.04
N ARG A 39 -1.32 3.59 7.80
CA ARG A 39 -2.12 2.70 8.65
C ARG A 39 -2.60 3.45 9.90
N PHE A 40 -3.53 2.84 10.64
CA PHE A 40 -3.84 3.33 11.98
C PHE A 40 -2.61 3.22 12.88
N ASP A 41 -2.36 4.27 13.66
CA ASP A 41 -1.28 4.29 14.65
C ASP A 41 -1.59 3.36 15.82
N SER A 42 -2.84 3.43 16.31
CA SER A 42 -3.34 2.61 17.39
C SER A 42 -4.80 2.26 17.14
N VAL A 43 -5.19 1.04 17.53
CA VAL A 43 -6.56 0.55 17.46
C VAL A 43 -6.95 -0.08 18.79
N LYS A 44 -8.11 0.28 19.30
CA LYS A 44 -8.74 -0.36 20.47
C LYS A 44 -10.08 -0.96 20.05
N ILE A 45 -10.30 -2.19 20.50
CA ILE A 45 -11.49 -2.97 20.17
C ILE A 45 -12.32 -3.15 21.43
N TYR A 46 -13.59 -2.77 21.36
CA TYR A 46 -14.55 -2.93 22.44
C TYR A 46 -15.68 -3.86 21.98
N PRO A 47 -15.72 -5.11 22.48
CA PRO A 47 -16.76 -6.06 22.12
C PRO A 47 -18.10 -5.67 22.76
N GLY A 48 -19.19 -6.01 22.08
CA GLY A 48 -20.56 -5.90 22.57
C GLY A 48 -21.43 -7.01 21.95
N LYS A 49 -22.70 -7.06 22.35
CA LYS A 49 -23.64 -8.07 21.82
C LYS A 49 -23.78 -7.94 20.30
N GLU A 50 -23.35 -8.97 19.58
CA GLU A 50 -23.41 -9.07 18.12
C GLU A 50 -22.75 -7.88 17.36
N ARG A 51 -21.81 -7.19 18.03
CA ARG A 51 -21.19 -5.97 17.50
C ARG A 51 -19.84 -5.69 18.13
N VAL A 52 -19.02 -4.93 17.43
CA VAL A 52 -17.71 -4.49 17.89
C VAL A 52 -17.55 -3.01 17.62
N LYS A 53 -17.21 -2.22 18.65
CA LYS A 53 -16.80 -0.84 18.48
C LYS A 53 -15.28 -0.80 18.27
N VAL A 54 -14.86 -0.18 17.19
CA VAL A 54 -13.45 0.06 16.87
C VAL A 54 -13.16 1.53 17.13
N LEU A 55 -12.11 1.78 17.91
CA LEU A 55 -11.61 3.11 18.22
C LEU A 55 -10.21 3.24 17.63
N TYR A 56 -9.95 4.28 16.84
CA TYR A 56 -8.74 4.39 16.03
C TYR A 56 -8.07 5.77 16.16
N TRP A 57 -6.76 5.77 15.96
CA TRP A 57 -5.95 6.98 15.76
C TRP A 57 -5.34 6.97 14.36
N LEU A 58 -5.59 8.06 13.64
CA LEU A 58 -5.16 8.29 12.27
C LEU A 58 -4.62 9.72 12.13
N SER A 59 -3.39 9.84 11.62
CA SER A 59 -2.72 11.13 11.43
C SER A 59 -2.82 11.65 9.99
N ASP A 60 -3.01 10.74 9.03
CA ASP A 60 -3.00 11.05 7.60
C ASP A 60 -4.36 11.61 7.14
N PRO A 61 -4.42 12.85 6.61
CA PRO A 61 -5.65 13.46 6.12
C PRO A 61 -6.12 12.92 4.76
N LYS A 62 -5.30 12.16 4.01
CA LYS A 62 -5.67 11.63 2.69
C LYS A 62 -6.59 10.42 2.76
N VAL A 63 -6.64 9.76 3.91
CA VAL A 63 -7.50 8.61 4.14
C VAL A 63 -8.94 9.08 4.34
N ALA A 64 -9.86 8.48 3.60
CA ALA A 64 -11.29 8.79 3.66
C ALA A 64 -12.11 7.60 4.18
N THR A 65 -11.74 6.39 3.78
CA THR A 65 -12.47 5.18 4.18
C THR A 65 -11.51 4.10 4.65
N THR A 66 -12.06 3.16 5.43
CA THR A 66 -11.35 1.97 5.87
C THR A 66 -12.19 0.74 5.57
N THR A 67 -11.61 -0.19 4.83
CA THR A 67 -12.14 -1.54 4.69
C THR A 67 -11.66 -2.40 5.86
N ALA A 68 -12.57 -2.75 6.76
CA ALA A 68 -12.33 -3.74 7.80
C ALA A 68 -12.66 -5.12 7.25
N MET A 69 -11.72 -6.05 7.29
CA MET A 69 -11.89 -7.44 6.84
C MET A 69 -11.80 -8.40 8.03
N TRP A 70 -12.66 -9.41 8.06
CA TRP A 70 -12.67 -10.45 9.10
C TRP A 70 -12.97 -11.83 8.51
N ASN A 71 -13.00 -12.86 9.36
CA ASN A 71 -13.22 -14.26 8.97
C ASN A 71 -12.23 -14.76 7.91
N MET A 72 -10.94 -14.50 8.12
CA MET A 72 -9.85 -14.78 7.17
C MET A 72 -10.01 -14.03 5.84
N ASP A 73 -10.29 -12.73 5.93
CA ASP A 73 -10.46 -11.82 4.78
C ASP A 73 -11.60 -12.21 3.82
N ARG A 74 -12.59 -13.00 4.29
CA ARG A 74 -13.76 -13.41 3.51
C ARG A 74 -14.94 -12.45 3.60
N GLU A 75 -15.02 -11.76 4.73
CA GLU A 75 -16.06 -10.77 4.98
C GLU A 75 -15.41 -9.41 5.16
N SER A 76 -16.09 -8.37 4.70
CA SER A 76 -15.60 -7.01 4.80
C SER A 76 -16.73 -6.01 5.02
N GLY A 77 -16.42 -4.95 5.76
CA GLY A 77 -17.26 -3.78 5.92
C GLY A 77 -16.45 -2.54 5.62
N GLU A 78 -17.06 -1.56 4.97
CA GLU A 78 -16.45 -0.26 4.70
C GLU A 78 -16.99 0.79 5.67
N TYR A 79 -16.08 1.58 6.23
CA TYR A 79 -16.39 2.59 7.23
C TYR A 79 -15.71 3.91 6.86
N GLU A 80 -16.44 5.00 6.98
CA GLU A 80 -15.89 6.34 6.83
C GLU A 80 -14.97 6.64 8.02
N VAL A 81 -13.78 7.16 7.72
CA VAL A 81 -12.80 7.53 8.74
C VAL A 81 -12.22 8.91 8.45
N HIS A 82 -11.77 9.55 9.52
CA HIS A 82 -11.23 10.90 9.43
C HIS A 82 -9.93 10.99 10.22
N LYS A 83 -9.14 12.00 9.87
CA LYS A 83 -7.97 12.37 10.67
C LYS A 83 -8.40 12.70 12.10
N THR A 84 -7.69 12.09 13.03
CA THR A 84 -7.90 12.23 14.47
C THR A 84 -6.82 13.11 15.09
N THR A 85 -7.05 13.53 16.34
CA THR A 85 -5.99 14.14 17.17
C THR A 85 -5.68 13.22 18.34
N PRO A 86 -4.49 13.33 18.97
CA PRO A 86 -4.12 12.42 20.07
C PRO A 86 -5.16 12.34 21.20
N ASN A 87 -5.84 13.45 21.49
CA ASN A 87 -6.85 13.54 22.54
C ASN A 87 -8.29 13.22 22.08
N ASN A 88 -8.53 13.12 20.77
CA ASN A 88 -9.86 12.85 20.22
C ASN A 88 -9.79 11.73 19.16
N PRO A 89 -9.90 10.46 19.59
CA PRO A 89 -9.90 9.33 18.67
C PRO A 89 -11.21 9.24 17.89
N GLY A 90 -11.11 8.71 16.68
CA GLY A 90 -12.27 8.35 15.87
C GLY A 90 -12.84 7.00 16.30
N SER A 91 -14.10 6.74 15.96
CA SER A 91 -14.70 5.43 16.21
C SER A 91 -15.77 5.05 15.19
N PHE A 92 -15.88 3.76 14.90
CA PHE A 92 -16.97 3.17 14.13
C PHE A 92 -17.41 1.86 14.77
N ILE A 93 -18.57 1.34 14.34
CA ILE A 93 -19.15 0.11 14.88
C ILE A 93 -19.39 -0.88 13.75
N ILE A 94 -18.88 -2.09 13.93
CA ILE A 94 -19.17 -3.25 13.09
C ILE A 94 -20.34 -3.99 13.75
N THR A 95 -21.42 -4.22 13.01
CA THR A 95 -22.66 -4.86 13.50
C THR A 95 -22.95 -6.14 12.72
N GLY A 96 -23.71 -7.05 13.31
CA GLY A 96 -24.11 -8.29 12.63
C GLY A 96 -23.01 -9.34 12.66
N LEU A 97 -22.18 -9.31 13.71
CA LEU A 97 -21.17 -10.33 13.97
C LEU A 97 -21.77 -11.37 14.91
N ASP A 98 -21.74 -12.64 14.54
CA ASP A 98 -22.12 -13.72 15.45
C ASP A 98 -21.14 -13.78 16.64
N GLU A 99 -21.59 -14.27 17.81
CA GLU A 99 -20.72 -14.38 18.99
C GLU A 99 -19.55 -15.33 18.73
N GLY A 100 -18.32 -14.85 18.91
CA GLY A 100 -17.12 -15.62 18.58
C GLY A 100 -15.82 -14.84 18.66
N SER A 101 -14.74 -15.49 18.24
CA SER A 101 -13.42 -14.85 18.13
C SER A 101 -13.20 -14.39 16.70
N TYR A 102 -12.86 -13.11 16.53
CA TYR A 102 -12.56 -12.51 15.24
C TYR A 102 -11.16 -11.91 15.24
N SER A 103 -10.51 -12.00 14.08
CA SER A 103 -9.33 -11.21 13.74
C SER A 103 -9.74 -10.20 12.67
N PHE A 104 -9.40 -8.94 12.89
CA PHE A 104 -9.73 -7.83 11.99
C PHE A 104 -8.46 -7.32 11.31
N ASN A 105 -8.50 -7.19 9.99
CA ASN A 105 -7.50 -6.48 9.20
C ASN A 105 -8.11 -5.18 8.68
N PHE A 106 -7.43 -4.06 8.89
CA PHE A 106 -7.90 -2.75 8.44
C PHE A 106 -7.07 -2.27 7.27
N TYR A 107 -7.73 -1.83 6.21
CA TYR A 107 -7.09 -1.23 5.05
C TYR A 107 -7.66 0.14 4.79
N ASN A 108 -6.82 1.16 4.85
CA ASN A 108 -7.20 2.54 4.62
C ASN A 108 -7.16 2.84 3.13
N ASN A 109 -8.21 3.49 2.62
CA ASN A 109 -8.32 3.95 1.25
C ASN A 109 -8.52 5.47 1.24
N ASN A 110 -8.13 6.10 0.15
CA ASN A 110 -8.48 7.49 -0.11
C ASN A 110 -9.86 7.57 -0.77
N ALA A 111 -10.36 8.80 -0.98
CA ALA A 111 -11.68 9.03 -1.53
C ALA A 111 -11.88 8.43 -2.96
N GLU A 112 -10.80 8.26 -3.71
CA GLU A 112 -10.82 7.74 -5.10
C GLU A 112 -10.56 6.22 -5.17
N HIS A 113 -10.20 5.59 -4.05
CA HIS A 113 -9.85 4.16 -3.94
C HIS A 113 -8.67 3.71 -4.82
N ASP A 114 -7.84 4.62 -5.31
CA ASP A 114 -6.62 4.32 -6.08
C ASP A 114 -5.43 4.04 -5.14
N LEU A 115 -5.41 4.64 -3.95
CA LEU A 115 -4.37 4.43 -2.94
C LEU A 115 -4.90 3.61 -1.77
N ARG A 116 -4.12 2.62 -1.34
CA ARG A 116 -4.45 1.75 -0.21
C ARG A 116 -3.27 1.62 0.76
N SER A 117 -3.56 1.50 2.05
CA SER A 117 -2.54 1.15 3.05
C SER A 117 -2.13 -0.31 2.92
N ILE A 118 -0.86 -0.60 3.19
CA ILE A 118 -0.37 -1.97 3.35
C ILE A 118 -1.00 -2.57 4.63
N LYS A 119 -1.05 -3.90 4.71
CA LYS A 119 -1.41 -4.65 5.93
C LYS A 119 -0.47 -4.29 7.09
#